data_AF-A0A943SKK8-F1
#
_entry.id   AF-A0A943SKK8-F1
#
_cell.length_a   1.000
_cell.length_b   1.000
_cell.length_c   1.000
_cell.angle_alpha   90.00
_cell.angle_beta   90.00
_cell.angle_gamma   90.00
#
_symmetry.space_group_name_H-M   'P 1'
#
loop_
_entity.id
_entity.type
_entity.pdbx_description
1 polymer ?
#
loop_
_entity_poly.entity_id
_entity_poly.type
_entity_poly.pdbx_seq_one_letter_code
_entity_poly.pdbx_strand_id
1 'polypeptide(L)'
;MTKYIVAHDFGTSGNKSTLFTTEGKCLGSITVPYPTDYSNVVWAEQKGEDWWKAFCESTKTLLKDVDNKDVLCVNFDGHYPGCHCIDKDGKELYPAMIWQDMRAEAEAKEISAKTPNCNFGWRQDGLLNSVCTLPKLMWVRNNMPEIYEKTYKVLACPNDYIILKLTGKFAIDHTNAESTGFYDPAIQDWSDEILEAAGMSRDVLPEIHNMTDIIGEVPEKYAEETGLAAGTKVIMGCGDGPASSIGAGNIDPGDAYISGGSSAWVSGVGPGGKQLGGTCQTAGSSFSWLKNEICKIEQKMAEESNGEKTVFDIINEEVASAPVGSNGVMFLPHLMGERAPRWNPKAKGSFLGITLANTRADLLRAVVEGIVLNLNCILTDIRKEIDVNELIMIGGLAKGDVVRQIFADVMNAKIIKLKHMDEVASMGTAVIGGIAMGIFENERAVKKFHEVEAINEPNPEAHAIYEKIIPLFDKAYFCQVDLFEEMANLKL
;
A
#
# COMPACT_ATOMS: atom_id res chain seq x y z
N MET A 1 11.44 -27.23 19.79
CA MET A 1 12.01 -26.86 18.49
C MET A 1 11.32 -25.59 18.04
N THR A 2 12.06 -24.62 17.54
CA THR A 2 11.50 -23.37 17.02
C THR A 2 10.59 -23.70 15.84
N LYS A 3 9.42 -23.08 15.79
CA LYS A 3 8.49 -23.23 14.67
C LYS A 3 8.46 -21.93 13.86
N TYR A 4 8.17 -22.05 12.57
CA TYR A 4 8.30 -20.96 11.62
C TYR A 4 7.03 -20.69 10.83
N ILE A 5 6.89 -19.44 10.42
CA ILE A 5 5.86 -18.93 9.51
C ILE A 5 6.60 -18.24 8.35
N VAL A 6 6.24 -18.60 7.13
CA VAL A 6 6.75 -17.92 5.92
C VAL A 6 5.66 -17.00 5.38
N ALA A 7 5.96 -15.71 5.32
CA ALA A 7 5.06 -14.69 4.78
C ALA A 7 5.58 -14.16 3.46
N HIS A 8 4.70 -13.98 2.48
CA HIS A 8 4.99 -13.43 1.16
C HIS A 8 4.14 -12.20 0.89
N ASP A 9 4.80 -11.08 0.60
CA ASP A 9 4.24 -9.80 0.16
C ASP A 9 4.51 -9.65 -1.34
N PHE A 10 3.48 -9.90 -2.15
CA PHE A 10 3.53 -9.73 -3.60
C PHE A 10 3.27 -8.26 -3.99
N GLY A 11 4.29 -7.43 -3.88
CA GLY A 11 4.27 -6.06 -4.39
C GLY A 11 4.32 -5.99 -5.91
N THR A 12 4.23 -4.79 -6.49
CA THR A 12 4.24 -4.65 -7.95
C THR A 12 5.59 -4.99 -8.59
N SER A 13 6.72 -4.73 -7.93
CA SER A 13 8.04 -4.94 -8.53
C SER A 13 8.73 -6.26 -8.14
N GLY A 14 8.14 -7.02 -7.22
CA GLY A 14 8.76 -8.23 -6.69
C GLY A 14 8.01 -8.80 -5.49
N ASN A 15 8.31 -10.06 -5.17
CA ASN A 15 7.82 -10.74 -3.99
C ASN A 15 8.84 -10.56 -2.86
N LYS A 16 8.43 -9.85 -1.80
CA LYS A 16 9.18 -9.77 -0.56
C LYS A 16 8.72 -10.89 0.35
N SER A 17 9.64 -11.78 0.70
CA SER A 17 9.35 -12.92 1.55
C SER A 17 10.12 -12.82 2.84
N THR A 18 9.48 -13.17 3.95
CA THR A 18 10.08 -13.07 5.27
C THR A 18 9.80 -14.31 6.10
N LEU A 19 10.85 -14.80 6.78
CA LEU A 19 10.76 -15.92 7.70
C LEU A 19 10.67 -15.40 9.14
N PHE A 20 9.59 -15.76 9.82
CA PHE A 20 9.38 -15.43 11.22
C PHE A 20 9.36 -16.68 12.10
N THR A 21 9.82 -16.55 13.35
CA THR A 21 9.51 -17.54 14.39
C THR A 21 8.11 -17.30 14.96
N THR A 22 7.56 -18.30 15.63
CA THR A 22 6.28 -18.20 16.36
C THR A 22 6.28 -17.18 17.51
N GLU A 23 7.46 -16.70 17.90
CA GLU A 23 7.65 -15.65 18.90
C GLU A 23 7.71 -14.25 18.29
N GLY A 24 7.62 -14.13 16.96
CA GLY A 24 7.63 -12.85 16.23
C GLY A 24 9.01 -12.37 15.77
N LYS A 25 10.07 -13.19 15.94
CA LYS A 25 11.42 -12.80 15.52
C LYS A 25 11.57 -12.95 14.01
N CYS A 26 11.96 -11.88 13.32
CA CYS A 26 12.40 -11.91 11.93
C CYS A 26 13.78 -12.60 11.83
N LEU A 27 13.86 -13.69 11.07
CA LEU A 27 15.11 -14.44 10.85
C LEU A 27 15.79 -14.10 9.52
N GLY A 28 15.01 -13.66 8.54
CA GLY A 28 15.53 -13.29 7.23
C GLY A 28 14.42 -12.76 6.34
N SER A 29 14.78 -11.85 5.45
CA SER A 29 13.91 -11.22 4.47
C SER A 29 14.66 -11.19 3.12
N ILE A 30 13.96 -11.49 2.04
CA ILE A 30 14.49 -11.43 0.67
C ILE A 30 13.42 -10.88 -0.26
N THR A 31 13.82 -10.08 -1.24
CA THR A 31 12.93 -9.67 -2.33
C THR A 31 13.42 -10.27 -3.64
N VAL A 32 12.57 -11.03 -4.31
CA VAL A 32 12.84 -11.55 -5.66
C VAL A 32 12.03 -10.72 -6.66
N PRO A 33 12.68 -9.98 -7.58
CA PRO A 33 11.99 -9.10 -8.51
C PRO A 33 11.33 -9.88 -9.65
N TYR A 34 10.28 -9.30 -10.23
CA TYR A 34 9.66 -9.77 -11.47
C TYR A 34 9.27 -8.58 -12.37
N PRO A 35 9.22 -8.79 -13.70
CA PRO A 35 8.90 -7.72 -14.64
C PRO A 35 7.41 -7.33 -14.58
N THR A 36 7.14 -6.09 -14.96
CA THR A 36 5.80 -5.61 -15.34
C THR A 36 5.89 -5.09 -16.75
N ASP A 37 4.96 -5.51 -17.62
CA ASP A 37 4.89 -5.03 -18.99
C ASP A 37 4.02 -3.76 -19.05
N TYR A 38 4.62 -2.70 -19.59
CA TYR A 38 4.00 -1.39 -19.84
C TYR A 38 3.97 -1.11 -21.34
N SER A 39 3.51 -2.10 -22.12
CA SER A 39 3.42 -2.02 -23.59
C SER A 39 2.58 -0.86 -24.12
N ASN A 40 1.73 -0.25 -23.27
CA ASN A 40 0.97 0.96 -23.54
C ASN A 40 0.98 1.89 -22.31
N VAL A 41 0.76 3.18 -22.53
CA VAL A 41 0.73 4.23 -21.49
C VAL A 41 -0.26 3.95 -20.36
N VAL A 42 -1.36 3.24 -20.65
CA VAL A 42 -2.40 2.91 -19.66
C VAL A 42 -2.47 1.41 -19.33
N TRP A 43 -1.51 0.61 -19.81
CA TRP A 43 -1.48 -0.84 -19.62
C TRP A 43 -0.43 -1.20 -18.58
N ALA A 44 -0.76 -2.17 -17.72
CA ALA A 44 0.18 -2.76 -16.78
C ALA A 44 -0.16 -4.24 -16.60
N GLU A 45 0.72 -5.12 -17.07
CA GLU A 45 0.49 -6.56 -17.12
C GLU A 45 1.61 -7.35 -16.42
N GLN A 46 1.24 -8.42 -15.72
CA GLN A 46 2.17 -9.34 -15.07
C GLN A 46 1.79 -10.79 -15.34
N LYS A 47 2.78 -11.69 -15.40
CA LYS A 47 2.55 -13.13 -15.61
C LYS A 47 2.55 -13.85 -14.27
N GLY A 48 1.57 -14.72 -14.05
CA GLY A 48 1.49 -15.55 -12.85
C GLY A 48 2.69 -16.47 -12.69
N GLU A 49 3.25 -16.95 -13.81
CA GLU A 49 4.45 -17.79 -13.79
C GLU A 49 5.69 -17.06 -13.20
N ASP A 50 5.77 -15.73 -13.35
CA ASP A 50 6.87 -14.97 -12.76
C ASP A 50 6.67 -14.79 -11.25
N TRP A 51 5.43 -14.66 -10.78
CA TRP A 51 5.10 -14.72 -9.34
C TRP A 51 5.43 -16.10 -8.75
N TRP A 52 5.10 -17.18 -9.46
CA TRP A 52 5.39 -18.55 -9.03
C TRP A 52 6.90 -18.81 -8.89
N LYS A 53 7.70 -18.39 -9.87
CA LYS A 53 9.17 -18.48 -9.79
C LYS A 53 9.71 -17.70 -8.61
N ALA A 54 9.25 -16.46 -8.43
CA ALA A 54 9.69 -15.62 -7.33
C ALA A 54 9.32 -16.21 -5.97
N PHE A 55 8.13 -16.81 -5.84
CA PHE A 55 7.70 -17.58 -4.67
C PHE A 55 8.65 -18.76 -4.37
N CYS A 56 8.93 -19.60 -5.35
CA CYS A 56 9.80 -20.76 -5.18
C CYS A 56 11.24 -20.37 -4.84
N GLU A 57 11.79 -19.37 -5.52
CA GLU A 57 13.16 -18.88 -5.30
C GLU A 57 13.33 -18.27 -3.90
N SER A 58 12.44 -17.35 -3.54
CA SER A 58 12.48 -16.68 -2.24
C SER A 58 12.32 -17.66 -1.08
N THR A 59 11.38 -18.60 -1.18
CA THR A 59 11.12 -19.60 -0.15
C THR A 59 12.33 -20.52 0.05
N LYS A 60 12.90 -21.06 -1.03
CA LYS A 60 14.13 -21.88 -0.96
C LYS A 60 15.29 -21.14 -0.33
N THR A 61 15.50 -19.88 -0.69
CA THR A 61 16.59 -19.08 -0.13
C THR A 61 16.40 -18.84 1.37
N LEU A 62 15.18 -18.53 1.82
CA LEU A 62 14.88 -18.34 3.25
C LEU A 62 15.02 -19.63 4.07
N LEU A 63 14.69 -20.78 3.49
CA LEU A 63 14.70 -22.07 4.19
C LEU A 63 16.02 -22.83 4.10
N LYS A 64 17.06 -22.27 3.47
CA LYS A 64 18.34 -22.95 3.23
C LYS A 64 18.94 -23.59 4.49
N ASP A 65 18.85 -22.90 5.63
CA ASP A 65 19.44 -23.31 6.91
C ASP A 65 18.36 -23.69 7.96
N VAL A 66 17.15 -24.01 7.49
CA VAL A 66 15.97 -24.31 8.32
C VAL A 66 15.41 -25.68 7.94
N ASP A 67 15.05 -26.51 8.93
CA ASP A 67 14.28 -27.73 8.66
C ASP A 67 12.88 -27.32 8.20
N ASN A 68 12.56 -27.57 6.93
CA ASN A 68 11.29 -27.17 6.35
C ASN A 68 10.08 -27.86 7.01
N LYS A 69 10.26 -28.93 7.79
CA LYS A 69 9.20 -29.56 8.60
C LYS A 69 8.82 -28.74 9.84
N ASP A 70 9.64 -27.76 10.21
CA ASP A 70 9.32 -26.82 11.27
C ASP A 70 8.54 -25.60 10.77
N VAL A 71 8.34 -25.46 9.46
CA VAL A 71 7.45 -24.45 8.86
C VAL A 71 6.00 -24.92 9.03
N LEU A 72 5.22 -24.16 9.79
CA LEU A 72 3.83 -24.50 10.10
C LEU A 72 2.89 -24.15 8.97
N CYS A 73 3.11 -22.98 8.37
CA CYS A 73 2.29 -22.46 7.29
C CYS A 73 3.06 -21.50 6.39
N VAL A 74 2.49 -21.33 5.19
CA VAL A 74 2.83 -20.27 4.25
C VAL A 74 1.61 -19.39 4.05
N ASN A 75 1.82 -18.08 4.08
CA ASN A 75 0.78 -17.06 4.09
C ASN A 75 1.13 -15.95 3.09
N PHE A 76 0.12 -15.25 2.60
CA PHE A 76 0.29 -14.31 1.50
C PHE A 76 -0.40 -12.98 1.75
N ASP A 77 0.21 -11.92 1.25
CA ASP A 77 -0.45 -10.69 0.87
C ASP A 77 0.01 -10.29 -0.53
N GLY A 78 -0.73 -9.40 -1.19
CA GLY A 78 -0.39 -8.98 -2.54
C GLY A 78 -1.11 -7.72 -2.96
N HIS A 79 -0.59 -7.10 -4.03
CA HIS A 79 -1.21 -5.92 -4.64
C HIS A 79 -2.58 -6.28 -5.23
N TYR A 80 -3.51 -5.33 -5.16
CA TYR A 80 -4.89 -5.48 -5.61
C TYR A 80 -5.49 -4.11 -6.02
N PRO A 81 -6.60 -4.08 -6.77
CA PRO A 81 -7.22 -5.17 -7.54
C PRO A 81 -6.59 -5.39 -8.91
N GLY A 82 -6.55 -6.65 -9.35
CA GLY A 82 -6.18 -7.07 -10.70
C GLY A 82 -7.30 -7.84 -11.42
N CYS A 83 -7.05 -8.25 -12.65
CA CYS A 83 -7.91 -9.14 -13.42
C CYS A 83 -7.06 -10.19 -14.13
N HIS A 84 -7.07 -11.42 -13.59
CA HIS A 84 -6.29 -12.54 -14.09
C HIS A 84 -7.23 -13.67 -14.51
N CYS A 85 -7.38 -13.85 -15.83
CA CYS A 85 -8.29 -14.83 -16.40
C CYS A 85 -7.67 -16.24 -16.40
N ILE A 86 -8.32 -17.18 -15.71
CA ILE A 86 -7.84 -18.55 -15.55
C ILE A 86 -8.87 -19.54 -16.10
N ASP A 87 -8.39 -20.58 -16.78
CA ASP A 87 -9.25 -21.66 -17.26
C ASP A 87 -9.60 -22.69 -16.17
N LYS A 88 -10.45 -23.65 -16.53
CA LYS A 88 -10.92 -24.70 -15.61
C LYS A 88 -9.82 -25.63 -15.10
N ASP A 89 -8.69 -25.70 -15.81
CA ASP A 89 -7.54 -26.54 -15.48
C ASP A 89 -6.51 -25.77 -14.65
N GLY A 90 -6.82 -24.53 -14.26
CA GLY A 90 -5.97 -23.66 -13.45
C GLY A 90 -4.85 -22.98 -14.25
N LYS A 91 -4.97 -22.92 -15.58
CA LYS A 91 -3.98 -22.32 -16.46
C LYS A 91 -4.32 -20.86 -16.74
N GLU A 92 -3.29 -20.01 -16.66
CA GLU A 92 -3.35 -18.62 -17.12
C GLU A 92 -3.71 -18.54 -18.61
N LEU A 93 -4.77 -17.80 -18.93
CA LEU A 93 -5.22 -17.56 -20.30
C LEU A 93 -4.57 -16.32 -20.92
N TYR A 94 -4.28 -15.32 -20.08
CA TYR A 94 -3.70 -14.04 -20.45
C TYR A 94 -3.00 -13.43 -19.22
N PRO A 95 -1.91 -12.66 -19.40
CA PRO A 95 -1.26 -11.96 -18.30
C PRO A 95 -2.25 -11.16 -17.44
N ALA A 96 -2.05 -11.15 -16.14
CA ALA A 96 -2.89 -10.42 -15.20
C ALA A 96 -2.82 -8.91 -15.46
N MET A 97 -3.98 -8.28 -15.63
CA MET A 97 -4.13 -6.83 -15.72
C MET A 97 -4.14 -6.22 -14.31
N ILE A 98 -3.00 -5.72 -13.83
CA ILE A 98 -2.79 -5.33 -12.42
C ILE A 98 -3.42 -3.97 -12.08
N TRP A 99 -3.40 -3.54 -10.82
CA TRP A 99 -4.07 -2.33 -10.33
C TRP A 99 -3.68 -1.03 -11.06
N GLN A 100 -2.52 -0.96 -11.70
CA GLN A 100 -2.09 0.19 -12.49
C GLN A 100 -2.70 0.23 -13.90
N ASP A 101 -3.31 -0.87 -14.36
CA ASP A 101 -3.96 -0.94 -15.66
C ASP A 101 -5.29 -0.17 -15.64
N MET A 102 -5.40 0.82 -16.52
CA MET A 102 -6.54 1.74 -16.60
C MET A 102 -7.29 1.62 -17.93
N ARG A 103 -7.13 0.53 -18.70
CA ARG A 103 -7.72 0.45 -20.04
C ARG A 103 -9.26 0.35 -20.06
N ALA A 104 -9.86 -0.03 -18.93
CA ALA A 104 -11.28 -0.32 -18.79
C ALA A 104 -12.15 0.89 -18.35
N GLU A 105 -11.78 2.11 -18.75
CA GLU A 105 -12.51 3.34 -18.40
C GLU A 105 -13.93 3.38 -19.00
N ALA A 106 -14.10 2.86 -20.21
CA ALA A 106 -15.41 2.83 -20.86
C ALA A 106 -16.37 1.89 -20.12
N GLU A 107 -15.88 0.71 -19.77
CA GLU A 107 -16.62 -0.30 -19.02
C GLU A 107 -16.95 0.15 -17.61
N ALA A 108 -16.03 0.83 -16.92
CA ALA A 108 -16.27 1.40 -15.60
C ALA A 108 -17.42 2.42 -15.61
N LYS A 109 -17.47 3.29 -16.63
CA LYS A 109 -18.59 4.24 -16.81
C LYS A 109 -19.89 3.53 -17.15
N GLU A 110 -19.83 2.50 -18.00
CA GLU A 110 -21.01 1.72 -18.40
C GLU A 110 -21.67 1.07 -17.19
N ILE A 111 -20.91 0.33 -16.38
CA ILE A 111 -21.48 -0.39 -15.25
C ILE A 111 -21.91 0.57 -14.14
N SER A 112 -21.15 1.64 -13.88
CA SER A 112 -21.55 2.68 -12.91
C SER A 112 -22.89 3.31 -13.27
N ALA A 113 -23.17 3.52 -14.56
CA ALA A 113 -24.46 4.04 -15.03
C ALA A 113 -25.61 3.02 -14.84
N LYS A 114 -25.33 1.73 -14.86
CA LYS A 114 -26.32 0.65 -14.61
C LYS A 114 -26.55 0.37 -13.13
N THR A 115 -25.63 0.79 -12.26
CA THR A 115 -25.62 0.45 -10.82
C THR A 115 -25.53 1.71 -9.94
N PRO A 116 -26.36 2.75 -10.17
CA PRO A 116 -26.19 4.05 -9.49
C PRO A 116 -26.42 4.01 -7.97
N ASN A 117 -27.02 2.93 -7.45
CA ASN A 117 -27.31 2.75 -6.03
C ASN A 117 -26.45 1.66 -5.37
N CYS A 118 -25.57 0.99 -6.11
CA CYS A 118 -24.72 -0.05 -5.56
C CYS A 118 -23.55 0.56 -4.77
N ASN A 119 -23.20 -0.08 -3.67
CA ASN A 119 -22.04 0.30 -2.86
C ASN A 119 -20.85 -0.59 -3.22
N PHE A 120 -19.83 -0.02 -3.86
CA PHE A 120 -18.59 -0.73 -4.23
C PHE A 120 -17.55 -0.80 -3.09
N GLY A 121 -17.96 -0.55 -1.85
CA GLY A 121 -17.38 -1.13 -0.64
C GLY A 121 -16.03 -0.63 -0.14
N TRP A 122 -15.20 0.04 -0.93
CA TRP A 122 -13.82 0.31 -0.49
C TRP A 122 -13.30 1.74 -0.70
N ARG A 123 -13.87 2.52 -1.63
CA ARG A 123 -13.41 3.90 -1.87
C ARG A 123 -14.29 4.93 -1.18
N GLN A 124 -13.65 5.95 -0.60
CA GLN A 124 -14.33 7.11 -0.01
C GLN A 124 -15.20 7.89 -1.01
N ASP A 125 -14.93 7.78 -2.32
CA ASP A 125 -15.76 8.38 -3.36
C ASP A 125 -16.98 7.51 -3.74
N GLY A 126 -17.04 6.25 -3.32
CA GLY A 126 -18.10 5.30 -3.68
C GLY A 126 -18.15 4.93 -5.16
N LEU A 127 -17.14 5.30 -5.96
CA LEU A 127 -17.17 5.14 -7.41
C LEU A 127 -16.36 3.92 -7.86
N LEU A 128 -16.95 3.16 -8.78
CA LEU A 128 -16.23 2.16 -9.55
C LEU A 128 -15.40 2.83 -10.65
N ASN A 129 -14.15 2.43 -10.82
CA ASN A 129 -13.27 2.93 -11.87
C ASN A 129 -12.51 1.80 -12.57
N SER A 130 -11.73 2.17 -13.58
CA SER A 130 -11.06 1.23 -14.50
C SER A 130 -10.09 0.25 -13.84
N VAL A 131 -9.61 0.53 -12.63
CA VAL A 131 -8.63 -0.35 -11.99
C VAL A 131 -9.26 -1.59 -11.34
N CYS A 132 -10.57 -1.56 -11.04
CA CYS A 132 -11.29 -2.68 -10.44
C CYS A 132 -11.38 -3.89 -11.38
N THR A 133 -11.51 -5.09 -10.81
CA THR A 133 -11.59 -6.36 -11.56
C THR A 133 -12.78 -6.40 -12.51
N LEU A 134 -13.96 -5.94 -12.07
CA LEU A 134 -15.20 -5.98 -12.84
C LEU A 134 -15.09 -5.23 -14.19
N PRO A 135 -14.70 -3.93 -14.23
CA PRO A 135 -14.51 -3.23 -15.50
C PRO A 135 -13.48 -3.91 -16.40
N LYS A 136 -12.37 -4.41 -15.85
CA LYS A 136 -11.34 -5.12 -16.63
C LYS A 136 -11.87 -6.42 -17.23
N LEU A 137 -12.66 -7.19 -16.50
CA LEU A 137 -13.28 -8.39 -17.03
C LEU A 137 -14.31 -8.07 -18.12
N MET A 138 -15.08 -6.99 -17.97
CA MET A 138 -15.95 -6.47 -19.04
C MET A 138 -15.13 -6.08 -20.28
N TRP A 139 -13.96 -5.47 -20.09
CA TRP A 139 -13.06 -5.10 -21.19
C TRP A 139 -12.55 -6.35 -21.90
N VAL A 140 -12.13 -7.38 -21.15
CA VAL A 140 -11.72 -8.69 -21.71
C VAL A 140 -12.88 -9.32 -22.50
N ARG A 141 -14.12 -9.27 -21.99
CA ARG A 141 -15.29 -9.74 -22.74
C ARG A 141 -15.47 -9.02 -24.07
N ASN A 142 -15.33 -7.70 -24.07
CA ASN A 142 -15.61 -6.86 -25.24
C ASN A 142 -14.48 -6.90 -26.28
N ASN A 143 -13.22 -7.04 -25.85
CA ASN A 143 -12.03 -6.89 -26.69
C ASN A 143 -11.25 -8.19 -26.92
N MET A 144 -11.43 -9.19 -26.05
CA MET A 144 -10.78 -10.50 -26.09
C MET A 144 -11.80 -11.63 -25.83
N PRO A 145 -12.86 -11.73 -26.65
CA PRO A 145 -13.97 -12.66 -26.39
C PRO A 145 -13.53 -14.11 -26.28
N GLU A 146 -12.53 -14.55 -27.07
CA GLU A 146 -11.98 -15.92 -26.97
C GLU A 146 -11.29 -16.22 -25.64
N ILE A 147 -10.73 -15.20 -24.97
CA ILE A 147 -10.17 -15.33 -23.63
C ILE A 147 -11.32 -15.40 -22.63
N TYR A 148 -12.26 -14.45 -22.70
CA TYR A 148 -13.42 -14.41 -21.81
C TYR A 148 -14.24 -15.71 -21.83
N GLU A 149 -14.50 -16.28 -23.02
CA GLU A 149 -15.22 -17.54 -23.17
C GLU A 149 -14.52 -18.74 -22.54
N LYS A 150 -13.19 -18.72 -22.45
CA LYS A 150 -12.39 -19.77 -21.80
C LYS A 150 -12.18 -19.53 -20.31
N THR A 151 -12.42 -18.31 -19.83
CA THR A 151 -12.28 -17.95 -18.43
C THR A 151 -13.28 -18.74 -17.60
N TYR A 152 -12.77 -19.63 -16.76
CA TYR A 152 -13.54 -20.32 -15.74
C TYR A 152 -13.63 -19.47 -14.47
N LYS A 153 -12.51 -18.87 -14.05
CA LYS A 153 -12.45 -17.97 -12.90
C LYS A 153 -11.58 -16.75 -13.20
N VAL A 154 -11.93 -15.61 -12.63
CA VAL A 154 -11.06 -14.43 -12.56
C VAL A 154 -10.44 -14.33 -11.17
N LEU A 155 -9.12 -14.22 -11.12
CA LEU A 155 -8.40 -13.94 -9.88
C LEU A 155 -8.08 -12.45 -9.80
N ALA A 156 -8.19 -11.88 -8.61
CA ALA A 156 -7.97 -10.46 -8.40
C ALA A 156 -6.52 -10.16 -8.02
N CYS A 157 -5.84 -11.11 -7.37
CA CYS A 157 -4.55 -10.83 -6.74
C CYS A 157 -3.50 -11.91 -7.04
N PRO A 158 -2.19 -11.60 -6.91
CA PRO A 158 -1.12 -12.58 -7.07
C PRO A 158 -1.21 -13.75 -6.10
N ASN A 159 -1.58 -13.49 -4.85
CA ASN A 159 -1.75 -14.51 -3.81
C ASN A 159 -2.82 -15.54 -4.18
N ASP A 160 -3.94 -15.12 -4.77
CA ASP A 160 -4.99 -16.03 -5.26
C ASP A 160 -4.42 -17.06 -6.25
N TYR A 161 -3.51 -16.63 -7.14
CA TYR A 161 -2.89 -17.50 -8.14
C TYR A 161 -1.91 -18.49 -7.50
N ILE A 162 -1.12 -18.06 -6.51
CA ILE A 162 -0.22 -18.97 -5.78
C ILE A 162 -1.02 -20.01 -4.99
N ILE A 163 -2.12 -19.60 -4.34
CA ILE A 163 -3.03 -20.50 -3.64
C ILE A 163 -3.64 -21.51 -4.62
N LEU A 164 -4.10 -21.07 -5.79
CA LEU A 164 -4.58 -21.95 -6.84
C LEU A 164 -3.51 -22.96 -7.26
N LYS A 165 -2.27 -22.51 -7.51
CA LYS A 165 -1.17 -23.40 -7.89
C LYS A 165 -0.92 -24.45 -6.82
N LEU A 166 -0.84 -24.06 -5.55
CA LEU A 166 -0.55 -24.97 -4.44
C LEU A 166 -1.71 -25.93 -4.16
N THR A 167 -2.96 -25.45 -4.18
CA THR A 167 -4.11 -26.18 -3.62
C THR A 167 -5.10 -26.69 -4.66
N GLY A 168 -5.06 -26.16 -5.88
CA GLY A 168 -6.07 -26.40 -6.92
C GLY A 168 -7.41 -25.69 -6.66
N LYS A 169 -7.50 -24.84 -5.64
CA LYS A 169 -8.73 -24.12 -5.27
C LYS A 169 -8.69 -22.67 -5.72
N PHE A 170 -9.83 -22.17 -6.20
CA PHE A 170 -10.03 -20.78 -6.55
C PHE A 170 -10.65 -20.04 -5.36
N ALA A 171 -9.81 -19.27 -4.66
CA ALA A 171 -10.17 -18.62 -3.40
C ALA A 171 -9.77 -17.14 -3.45
N ILE A 172 -10.54 -16.31 -2.76
CA ILE A 172 -10.26 -14.89 -2.50
C ILE A 172 -10.68 -14.57 -1.07
N ASP A 173 -10.03 -13.62 -0.40
CA ASP A 173 -10.50 -13.14 0.90
C ASP A 173 -11.43 -11.93 0.78
N HIS A 174 -12.18 -11.64 1.85
CA HIS A 174 -13.10 -10.49 1.89
C HIS A 174 -12.43 -9.14 1.53
N THR A 175 -11.19 -8.89 1.97
CA THR A 175 -10.53 -7.59 1.74
C THR A 175 -10.17 -7.40 0.27
N ASN A 176 -9.74 -8.47 -0.40
CA ASN A 176 -9.48 -8.45 -1.83
C ASN A 176 -10.80 -8.44 -2.63
N ALA A 177 -11.82 -9.20 -2.20
CA ALA A 177 -13.14 -9.23 -2.82
C ALA A 177 -13.80 -7.84 -2.87
N GLU A 178 -13.72 -7.06 -1.79
CA GLU A 178 -14.21 -5.68 -1.70
C GLU A 178 -13.67 -4.77 -2.82
N SER A 179 -12.43 -4.99 -3.26
CA SER A 179 -11.79 -4.16 -4.28
C SER A 179 -12.18 -4.51 -5.73
N THR A 180 -12.82 -5.67 -5.94
CA THR A 180 -13.11 -6.21 -7.28
C THR A 180 -14.19 -5.44 -8.02
N GLY A 181 -15.10 -4.79 -7.28
CA GLY A 181 -16.32 -4.20 -7.80
C GLY A 181 -17.51 -5.16 -7.93
N PHE A 182 -17.36 -6.45 -7.58
CA PHE A 182 -18.47 -7.43 -7.55
C PHE A 182 -19.10 -7.61 -6.17
N TYR A 183 -18.41 -7.19 -5.11
CA TYR A 183 -18.73 -7.51 -3.73
C TYR A 183 -19.66 -6.47 -3.10
N ASP A 184 -20.65 -6.93 -2.34
CA ASP A 184 -21.52 -6.09 -1.51
C ASP A 184 -21.14 -6.27 -0.02
N PRO A 185 -20.60 -5.23 0.62
CA PRO A 185 -20.17 -5.29 2.01
C PRO A 185 -21.32 -5.47 3.01
N ALA A 186 -22.57 -5.15 2.63
CA ALA A 186 -23.72 -5.30 3.51
C ALA A 186 -24.08 -6.77 3.74
N ILE A 187 -23.86 -7.62 2.73
CA ILE A 187 -24.11 -9.06 2.80
C ILE A 187 -22.81 -9.88 2.91
N GLN A 188 -21.66 -9.23 2.77
CA GLN A 188 -20.33 -9.83 2.75
C GLN A 188 -20.17 -10.94 1.70
N ASP A 189 -20.73 -10.71 0.51
CA ASP A 189 -20.75 -11.68 -0.59
C ASP A 189 -20.81 -10.97 -1.95
N TRP A 190 -20.70 -11.74 -3.04
CA TRP A 190 -20.93 -11.25 -4.39
C TRP A 190 -22.36 -10.74 -4.57
N SER A 191 -22.49 -9.56 -5.18
CA SER A 191 -23.78 -8.93 -5.47
C SER A 191 -24.40 -9.48 -6.75
N ASP A 192 -25.54 -10.15 -6.61
CA ASP A 192 -26.32 -10.63 -7.76
C ASP A 192 -26.83 -9.47 -8.63
N GLU A 193 -27.14 -8.31 -8.04
CA GLU A 193 -27.56 -7.10 -8.77
C GLU A 193 -26.43 -6.59 -9.68
N ILE A 194 -25.20 -6.51 -9.16
CA ILE A 194 -24.04 -6.08 -9.94
C ILE A 194 -23.72 -7.11 -11.04
N LEU A 195 -23.79 -8.40 -10.73
CA LEU A 195 -23.57 -9.48 -11.69
C LEU A 195 -24.58 -9.45 -12.84
N GLU A 196 -25.87 -9.26 -12.53
CA GLU A 196 -26.93 -9.11 -13.53
C GLU A 196 -26.72 -7.87 -14.41
N ALA A 197 -26.41 -6.72 -13.79
CA ALA A 197 -26.13 -5.48 -14.50
C ALA A 197 -24.89 -5.58 -15.41
N ALA A 198 -23.87 -6.31 -14.97
CA ALA A 198 -22.67 -6.60 -15.74
C ALA A 198 -22.92 -7.65 -16.84
N GLY A 199 -23.97 -8.47 -16.73
CA GLY A 199 -24.23 -9.61 -17.61
C GLY A 199 -23.21 -10.73 -17.41
N MET A 200 -22.89 -11.05 -16.16
CA MET A 200 -21.90 -12.05 -15.76
C MET A 200 -22.50 -13.10 -14.84
N SER A 201 -22.04 -14.35 -14.98
CA SER A 201 -22.39 -15.42 -14.03
C SER A 201 -21.52 -15.31 -12.78
N ARG A 202 -22.10 -15.58 -11.62
CA ARG A 202 -21.37 -15.77 -10.36
C ARG A 202 -20.28 -16.84 -10.47
N ASP A 203 -20.45 -17.81 -11.37
CA ASP A 203 -19.50 -18.89 -11.58
C ASP A 203 -18.12 -18.41 -12.05
N VAL A 204 -17.98 -17.18 -12.56
CA VAL A 204 -16.67 -16.62 -12.92
C VAL A 204 -15.87 -16.15 -11.70
N LEU A 205 -16.49 -16.04 -10.54
CA LEU A 205 -15.86 -15.52 -9.32
C LEU A 205 -15.38 -16.66 -8.40
N PRO A 206 -14.24 -16.50 -7.71
CA PRO A 206 -13.75 -17.46 -6.73
C PRO A 206 -14.64 -17.52 -5.48
N GLU A 207 -14.45 -18.56 -4.67
CA GLU A 207 -15.08 -18.67 -3.35
C GLU A 207 -14.46 -17.64 -2.39
N ILE A 208 -15.30 -16.95 -1.62
CA ILE A 208 -14.85 -15.96 -0.63
C ILE A 208 -14.52 -16.67 0.68
N HIS A 209 -13.38 -16.31 1.26
CA HIS A 209 -12.85 -16.86 2.50
C HIS A 209 -12.49 -15.77 3.51
N ASN A 210 -12.32 -16.16 4.78
CA ASN A 210 -11.65 -15.30 5.74
C ASN A 210 -10.13 -15.34 5.50
N MET A 211 -9.44 -14.25 5.82
CA MET A 211 -7.98 -14.18 5.67
C MET A 211 -7.23 -15.25 6.46
N THR A 212 -7.83 -15.77 7.54
CA THR A 212 -7.28 -16.83 8.40
C THR A 212 -7.68 -18.25 7.98
N ASP A 213 -8.43 -18.43 6.90
CA ASP A 213 -8.85 -19.77 6.48
C ASP A 213 -7.66 -20.58 5.94
N ILE A 214 -7.58 -21.85 6.35
CA ILE A 214 -6.66 -22.82 5.76
C ILE A 214 -7.28 -23.32 4.45
N ILE A 215 -6.79 -22.84 3.32
CA ILE A 215 -7.31 -23.21 2.01
C ILE A 215 -6.87 -24.64 1.63
N GLY A 216 -5.65 -25.02 2.00
CA GLY A 216 -5.15 -26.36 1.70
C GLY A 216 -3.76 -26.62 2.28
N GLU A 217 -3.04 -27.51 1.60
CA GLU A 217 -1.70 -27.94 1.99
C GLU A 217 -0.79 -27.99 0.76
N VAL A 218 0.50 -27.77 0.96
CA VAL A 218 1.51 -27.95 -0.09
C VAL A 218 1.52 -29.42 -0.52
N PRO A 219 1.27 -29.75 -1.79
CA PRO A 219 1.26 -31.12 -2.27
C PRO A 219 2.69 -31.61 -2.52
N GLU A 220 2.88 -32.93 -2.44
CA GLU A 220 4.19 -33.58 -2.67
C GLU A 220 4.88 -33.10 -3.96
N LYS A 221 4.09 -32.94 -5.05
CA LYS A 221 4.61 -32.52 -6.36
C LYS A 221 5.26 -31.13 -6.37
N TYR A 222 4.98 -30.26 -5.40
CA TYR A 222 5.56 -28.92 -5.28
C TYR A 222 6.53 -28.78 -4.10
N ALA A 223 6.72 -29.82 -3.28
CA ALA A 223 7.59 -29.74 -2.11
C ALA A 223 9.05 -29.43 -2.50
N GLU A 224 9.60 -30.15 -3.49
CA GLU A 224 10.96 -29.90 -3.99
C GLU A 224 11.07 -28.54 -4.70
N GLU A 225 10.05 -28.14 -5.46
CA GLU A 225 10.06 -26.90 -6.24
C GLU A 225 10.03 -25.66 -5.35
N THR A 226 9.21 -25.69 -4.29
CA THR A 226 9.01 -24.57 -3.36
C THR A 226 10.02 -24.58 -2.20
N GLY A 227 10.58 -25.74 -1.87
CA GLY A 227 11.40 -25.93 -0.66
C GLY A 227 10.57 -26.17 0.61
N LEU A 228 9.25 -26.07 0.56
CA LEU A 228 8.35 -26.36 1.68
C LEU A 228 8.13 -27.87 1.83
N ALA A 229 7.89 -28.33 3.06
CA ALA A 229 7.50 -29.71 3.28
C ALA A 229 6.08 -29.97 2.73
N ALA A 230 5.86 -31.14 2.14
CA ALA A 230 4.51 -31.59 1.83
C ALA A 230 3.64 -31.61 3.10
N GLY A 231 2.40 -31.13 3.00
CA GLY A 231 1.51 -30.96 4.15
C GLY A 231 1.61 -29.61 4.87
N THR A 232 2.58 -28.75 4.51
CA THR A 232 2.64 -27.37 5.05
C THR A 232 1.33 -26.65 4.73
N LYS A 233 0.71 -25.99 5.73
CA LYS A 233 -0.59 -25.34 5.56
C LYS A 233 -0.48 -24.12 4.65
N VAL A 234 -1.43 -23.97 3.74
CA VAL A 234 -1.57 -22.83 2.83
C VAL A 234 -2.76 -22.00 3.30
N ILE A 235 -2.49 -20.78 3.75
CA ILE A 235 -3.49 -19.90 4.34
C ILE A 235 -3.91 -18.84 3.30
N MET A 236 -5.16 -18.39 3.37
CA MET A 236 -5.72 -17.42 2.42
C MET A 236 -4.94 -16.09 2.38
N GLY A 237 -4.72 -15.48 3.54
CA GLY A 237 -4.11 -14.16 3.60
C GLY A 237 -5.06 -13.03 3.16
N CYS A 238 -4.51 -11.88 2.79
CA CYS A 238 -5.30 -10.68 2.51
C CYS A 238 -4.64 -9.76 1.48
N GLY A 239 -5.21 -8.58 1.23
CA GLY A 239 -4.54 -7.54 0.46
C GLY A 239 -3.36 -6.88 1.20
N ASP A 240 -2.41 -6.29 0.46
CA ASP A 240 -1.23 -5.59 1.00
C ASP A 240 -1.56 -4.44 1.98
N GLY A 241 -2.63 -3.68 1.74
CA GLY A 241 -3.15 -2.63 2.61
C GLY A 241 -3.57 -3.14 3.99
N PRO A 242 -4.53 -4.08 4.09
CA PRO A 242 -4.90 -4.76 5.33
C PRO A 242 -3.70 -5.41 6.05
N ALA A 243 -2.83 -6.10 5.32
CA ALA A 243 -1.62 -6.70 5.89
C ALA A 243 -0.71 -5.64 6.52
N SER A 244 -0.52 -4.50 5.83
CA SER A 244 0.24 -3.36 6.34
C SER A 244 -0.42 -2.71 7.56
N SER A 245 -1.75 -2.63 7.60
CA SER A 245 -2.50 -2.08 8.73
C SER A 245 -2.31 -2.95 9.99
N ILE A 246 -2.53 -4.27 9.86
CA ILE A 246 -2.27 -5.22 10.96
C ILE A 246 -0.80 -5.15 11.35
N GLY A 247 0.10 -5.23 10.36
CA GLY A 247 1.54 -5.16 10.52
C GLY A 247 2.02 -3.92 11.26
N ALA A 248 1.38 -2.76 11.03
CA ALA A 248 1.69 -1.50 11.70
C ALA A 248 1.04 -1.39 13.09
N GLY A 249 0.28 -2.41 13.53
CA GLY A 249 -0.43 -2.39 14.80
C GLY A 249 -1.70 -1.55 14.81
N ASN A 250 -2.28 -1.23 13.65
CA ASN A 250 -3.50 -0.44 13.52
C ASN A 250 -4.74 -1.34 13.66
N ILE A 251 -5.09 -1.69 14.90
CA ILE A 251 -6.04 -2.78 15.22
C ILE A 251 -7.18 -2.29 16.12
N ASP A 252 -6.85 -1.65 17.24
CA ASP A 252 -7.79 -1.22 18.26
C ASP A 252 -8.25 0.22 18.04
N PRO A 253 -9.50 0.58 18.41
CA PRO A 253 -9.94 1.96 18.39
C PRO A 253 -8.95 2.90 19.12
N GLY A 254 -8.45 3.91 18.42
CA GLY A 254 -7.40 4.81 18.90
C GLY A 254 -6.02 4.55 18.29
N ASP A 255 -5.78 3.36 17.72
CA ASP A 255 -4.56 3.10 16.97
C ASP A 255 -4.56 3.91 15.67
N ALA A 256 -3.36 4.33 15.24
CA ALA A 256 -3.13 4.98 13.97
C ALA A 256 -1.69 4.80 13.49
N TYR A 257 -1.49 4.89 12.17
CA TYR A 257 -0.17 4.79 11.57
C TYR A 257 -0.06 5.64 10.30
N ILE A 258 1.19 5.85 9.87
CA ILE A 258 1.54 6.57 8.65
C ILE A 258 2.30 5.64 7.72
N SER A 259 1.83 5.56 6.47
CA SER A 259 2.64 5.02 5.36
C SER A 259 3.23 6.17 4.57
N GLY A 260 4.56 6.34 4.63
CA GLY A 260 5.32 7.41 3.98
C GLY A 260 6.06 6.93 2.73
N GLY A 261 5.34 6.33 1.77
CA GLY A 261 5.87 5.90 0.48
C GLY A 261 5.90 7.02 -0.58
N SER A 262 5.89 6.64 -1.87
CA SER A 262 5.77 7.59 -2.99
C SER A 262 4.49 8.43 -2.88
N SER A 263 3.37 7.76 -2.65
CA SER A 263 2.17 8.36 -2.04
C SER A 263 2.24 8.13 -0.52
N ALA A 264 1.42 8.84 0.26
CA ALA A 264 1.36 8.61 1.69
C ALA A 264 -0.07 8.56 2.19
N TRP A 265 -0.31 7.87 3.30
CA TRP A 265 -1.59 7.91 3.98
C TRP A 265 -1.41 7.97 5.48
N VAL A 266 -2.44 8.54 6.13
CA VAL A 266 -2.67 8.37 7.56
C VAL A 266 -3.91 7.51 7.69
N SER A 267 -3.82 6.44 8.48
CA SER A 267 -4.94 5.56 8.79
C SER A 267 -5.07 5.43 10.30
N GLY A 268 -6.30 5.31 10.79
CA GLY A 268 -6.60 5.06 12.19
C GLY A 268 -7.87 4.25 12.36
N VAL A 269 -8.01 3.58 13.50
CA VAL A 269 -9.21 2.80 13.82
C VAL A 269 -10.13 3.63 14.72
N GLY A 270 -11.30 3.96 14.20
CA GLY A 270 -12.36 4.67 14.91
C GLY A 270 -13.24 3.77 15.79
N PRO A 271 -14.23 4.35 16.49
CA PRO A 271 -15.19 3.60 17.29
C PRO A 271 -15.90 2.51 16.46
N GLY A 272 -16.06 1.32 17.05
CA GLY A 272 -16.68 0.18 16.37
C GLY A 272 -15.85 -0.45 15.25
N GLY A 273 -14.55 -0.15 15.17
CA GLY A 273 -13.65 -0.71 14.14
C GLY A 273 -13.73 0.02 12.79
N LYS A 274 -14.39 1.17 12.73
CA LYS A 274 -14.50 2.01 11.53
C LYS A 274 -13.11 2.47 11.09
N GLN A 275 -12.70 2.16 9.87
CA GLN A 275 -11.45 2.68 9.32
C GLN A 275 -11.59 4.18 9.03
N LEU A 276 -10.65 4.96 9.56
CA LEU A 276 -10.53 6.39 9.36
C LEU A 276 -9.23 6.66 8.60
N GLY A 277 -9.23 7.66 7.73
CA GLY A 277 -8.00 8.06 7.08
C GLY A 277 -8.17 8.67 5.71
N GLY A 278 -7.04 8.79 5.03
CA GLY A 278 -6.96 9.34 3.70
C GLY A 278 -5.58 9.18 3.11
N THR A 279 -5.52 9.09 1.79
CA THR A 279 -4.26 9.00 1.04
C THR A 279 -3.98 10.31 0.31
N CYS A 280 -2.79 10.85 0.53
CA CYS A 280 -2.18 11.93 -0.24
C CYS A 280 -1.53 11.36 -1.51
N GLN A 281 -1.76 12.01 -2.63
CA GLN A 281 -1.26 11.61 -3.94
C GLN A 281 0.27 11.71 -4.03
N THR A 282 0.84 12.80 -3.54
CA THR A 282 2.27 13.10 -3.68
C THR A 282 2.92 13.42 -2.34
N ALA A 283 3.71 12.48 -1.83
CA ALA A 283 4.48 12.63 -0.59
C ALA A 283 5.96 12.32 -0.83
N GLY A 284 6.38 11.06 -0.75
CA GLY A 284 7.74 10.67 -1.12
C GLY A 284 8.07 10.97 -2.58
N SER A 285 7.08 11.04 -3.47
CA SER A 285 7.26 11.51 -4.84
C SER A 285 7.57 13.00 -4.92
N SER A 286 7.01 13.84 -4.04
CA SER A 286 7.40 15.26 -3.91
C SER A 286 8.83 15.39 -3.42
N PHE A 287 9.24 14.56 -2.45
CA PHE A 287 10.63 14.54 -1.98
C PHE A 287 11.61 14.00 -3.04
N SER A 288 11.16 13.02 -3.84
CA SER A 288 11.93 12.51 -4.98
C SER A 288 12.01 13.52 -6.12
N TRP A 289 10.96 14.28 -6.40
CA TRP A 289 10.98 15.40 -7.34
C TRP A 289 11.98 16.46 -6.90
N LEU A 290 12.00 16.83 -5.61
CA LEU A 290 13.00 17.73 -5.04
C LEU A 290 14.42 17.20 -5.28
N LYS A 291 14.67 15.93 -4.93
CA LYS A 291 15.94 15.26 -5.16
C LYS A 291 16.34 15.34 -6.64
N ASN A 292 15.42 14.96 -7.52
CA ASN A 292 15.68 14.80 -8.95
C ASN A 292 15.89 16.15 -9.63
N GLU A 293 15.06 17.16 -9.37
CA GLU A 293 15.05 18.40 -10.14
C GLU A 293 15.88 19.52 -9.52
N ILE A 294 15.96 19.59 -8.19
CA ILE A 294 16.64 20.68 -7.48
C ILE A 294 18.00 20.22 -6.94
N CYS A 295 18.06 19.03 -6.35
CA CYS A 295 19.26 18.54 -5.65
C CYS A 295 20.26 17.81 -6.57
N LYS A 296 20.61 18.43 -7.71
CA LYS A 296 21.57 17.86 -8.67
C LYS A 296 23.01 17.82 -8.13
N ILE A 297 23.37 18.76 -7.27
CA ILE A 297 24.72 18.83 -6.66
C ILE A 297 24.88 17.70 -5.64
N GLU A 298 23.88 17.45 -4.82
CA GLU A 298 23.86 16.40 -3.80
C GLU A 298 23.91 15.01 -4.43
N GLN A 299 23.27 14.83 -5.59
CA GLN A 299 23.40 13.60 -6.37
C GLN A 299 24.87 13.33 -6.73
N LYS A 300 25.56 14.34 -7.22
CA LYS A 300 26.98 14.24 -7.55
C LYS A 300 27.86 14.04 -6.32
N MET A 301 27.58 14.73 -5.22
CA MET A 301 28.30 14.55 -3.95
C MET A 301 28.14 13.14 -3.39
N ALA A 302 26.94 12.55 -3.51
CA ALA A 302 26.70 11.17 -3.07
C ALA A 302 27.45 10.16 -3.95
N GLU A 303 27.50 10.38 -5.28
CA GLU A 303 28.33 9.57 -6.19
C GLU A 303 29.81 9.65 -5.80
N GLU A 304 30.30 10.86 -5.52
CA GLU A 304 31.69 11.11 -5.09
C GLU A 304 32.00 10.54 -3.69
N SER A 305 30.98 10.30 -2.86
CA SER A 305 31.13 9.70 -1.52
C SER A 305 31.43 8.20 -1.53
N ASN A 306 31.41 7.54 -2.70
CA ASN A 306 31.64 6.09 -2.86
C ASN A 306 30.77 5.23 -1.93
N GLY A 307 29.54 5.66 -1.65
CA GLY A 307 28.57 4.93 -0.82
C GLY A 307 28.61 5.25 0.67
N GLU A 308 29.45 6.18 1.13
CA GLU A 308 29.45 6.64 2.52
C GLU A 308 28.19 7.45 2.87
N LYS A 309 27.68 8.25 1.93
CA LYS A 309 26.45 9.03 2.07
C LYS A 309 25.53 8.82 0.90
N THR A 310 24.26 8.57 1.18
CA THR A 310 23.22 8.62 0.16
C THR A 310 22.87 10.07 -0.16
N VAL A 311 22.25 10.30 -1.33
CA VAL A 311 21.72 11.62 -1.70
C VAL A 311 20.76 12.16 -0.64
N PHE A 312 19.95 11.29 -0.05
CA PHE A 312 18.99 11.67 0.98
C PHE A 312 19.68 12.05 2.29
N ASP A 313 20.82 11.45 2.64
CA ASP A 313 21.57 11.86 3.84
C ASP A 313 22.03 13.31 3.72
N ILE A 314 22.59 13.67 2.56
CA ILE A 314 23.06 15.03 2.28
C ILE A 314 21.89 16.04 2.27
N ILE A 315 20.77 15.68 1.62
CA ILE A 315 19.55 16.52 1.63
C ILE A 315 19.02 16.69 3.05
N ASN A 316 19.00 15.62 3.86
CA ASN A 316 18.51 15.66 5.24
C ASN A 316 19.39 16.55 6.13
N GLU A 317 20.71 16.55 5.94
CA GLU A 317 21.62 17.47 6.64
C GLU A 317 21.27 18.93 6.37
N GLU A 318 20.96 19.27 5.12
CA GLU A 318 20.58 20.62 4.74
C GLU A 318 19.18 21.00 5.24
N VAL A 319 18.21 20.08 5.15
CA VAL A 319 16.87 20.23 5.74
C VAL A 319 16.97 20.52 7.24
N ALA A 320 17.86 19.82 7.95
CA ALA A 320 18.08 20.02 9.40
C ALA A 320 18.72 21.38 9.74
N SER A 321 19.44 22.00 8.79
CA SER A 321 20.10 23.29 9.00
C SER A 321 19.15 24.49 8.92
N ALA A 322 18.02 24.36 8.23
CA ALA A 322 16.99 25.40 8.18
C ALA A 322 16.20 25.46 9.50
N PRO A 323 15.70 26.62 9.94
CA PRO A 323 14.88 26.73 11.14
C PRO A 323 13.45 26.19 10.94
N VAL A 324 12.75 25.91 12.04
CA VAL A 324 11.32 25.52 12.05
C VAL A 324 10.48 26.57 11.32
N GLY A 325 9.65 26.12 10.37
CA GLY A 325 8.81 26.98 9.55
C GLY A 325 9.54 27.62 8.37
N SER A 326 10.75 27.13 8.02
CA SER A 326 11.50 27.48 6.81
C SER A 326 11.63 28.98 6.53
N ASN A 327 11.83 29.79 7.57
CA ASN A 327 11.88 31.26 7.47
C ASN A 327 10.68 31.85 6.68
N GLY A 328 9.48 31.26 6.86
CA GLY A 328 8.24 31.72 6.24
C GLY A 328 7.96 31.16 4.84
N VAL A 329 8.83 30.32 4.29
CA VAL A 329 8.57 29.63 3.01
C VAL A 329 7.60 28.48 3.24
N MET A 330 6.57 28.40 2.39
CA MET A 330 5.58 27.33 2.42
C MET A 330 5.55 26.61 1.08
N PHE A 331 5.43 25.28 1.12
CA PHE A 331 5.28 24.44 -0.06
C PHE A 331 3.95 23.70 -0.02
N LEU A 332 3.11 23.86 -1.04
CA LEU A 332 1.95 22.99 -1.25
C LEU A 332 2.39 21.77 -2.08
N PRO A 333 2.21 20.53 -1.61
CA PRO A 333 2.83 19.36 -2.22
C PRO A 333 2.07 18.74 -3.40
N HIS A 334 1.07 19.42 -3.98
CA HIS A 334 0.11 18.85 -4.94
C HIS A 334 0.65 18.75 -6.39
N LEU A 335 1.82 18.15 -6.59
CA LEU A 335 2.51 18.11 -7.90
C LEU A 335 1.75 17.31 -8.97
N MET A 336 0.87 16.39 -8.58
CA MET A 336 0.05 15.57 -9.49
C MET A 336 -1.45 15.72 -9.23
N GLY A 337 -1.89 16.90 -8.77
CA GLY A 337 -3.19 17.02 -8.13
C GLY A 337 -3.18 16.39 -6.73
N GLU A 338 -4.35 16.29 -6.11
CA GLU A 338 -4.45 15.76 -4.76
C GLU A 338 -5.71 14.90 -4.55
N ARG A 339 -5.55 13.83 -3.77
CA ARG A 339 -6.64 13.02 -3.21
C ARG A 339 -7.00 13.58 -1.84
N ALA A 340 -7.05 12.79 -0.78
CA ALA A 340 -7.31 13.31 0.55
C ALA A 340 -6.20 14.32 0.96
N PRO A 341 -6.54 15.40 1.69
CA PRO A 341 -7.88 15.81 2.12
C PRO A 341 -8.65 16.66 1.09
N ARG A 342 -8.07 16.93 -0.09
CA ARG A 342 -8.51 17.99 -1.01
C ARG A 342 -9.48 17.53 -2.10
N TRP A 343 -9.34 16.30 -2.56
CA TRP A 343 -10.04 15.68 -3.69
C TRP A 343 -10.07 16.57 -4.93
N ASN A 344 -8.92 17.16 -5.26
CA ASN A 344 -8.78 18.11 -6.35
C ASN A 344 -7.68 17.66 -7.33
N PRO A 345 -8.05 17.05 -8.47
CA PRO A 345 -7.08 16.59 -9.47
C PRO A 345 -6.37 17.74 -10.21
N LYS A 346 -6.89 18.97 -10.10
CA LYS A 346 -6.34 20.16 -10.76
C LYS A 346 -5.35 20.92 -9.89
N ALA A 347 -5.28 20.60 -8.59
CA ALA A 347 -4.33 21.22 -7.66
C ALA A 347 -2.88 21.12 -8.19
N LYS A 348 -2.09 22.16 -7.91
CA LYS A 348 -0.69 22.26 -8.35
C LYS A 348 0.23 22.48 -7.16
N GLY A 349 1.47 22.01 -7.28
CA GLY A 349 2.50 22.33 -6.31
C GLY A 349 2.92 23.81 -6.41
N SER A 350 3.17 24.44 -5.27
CA SER A 350 3.52 25.87 -5.22
C SER A 350 4.45 26.17 -4.07
N PHE A 351 5.49 26.98 -4.31
CA PHE A 351 6.22 27.68 -3.25
C PHE A 351 5.62 29.07 -3.02
N LEU A 352 5.43 29.42 -1.76
CA LEU A 352 4.88 30.71 -1.33
C LEU A 352 5.79 31.34 -0.28
N GLY A 353 5.77 32.67 -0.18
CA GLY A 353 6.48 33.39 0.87
C GLY A 353 7.99 33.54 0.68
N ILE A 354 8.52 33.25 -0.52
CA ILE A 354 9.95 33.42 -0.81
C ILE A 354 10.34 34.90 -0.80
N THR A 355 11.43 35.20 -0.10
CA THR A 355 12.10 36.51 -0.02
C THR A 355 13.59 36.36 -0.33
N LEU A 356 14.29 37.48 -0.53
CA LEU A 356 15.75 37.48 -0.74
C LEU A 356 16.57 36.98 0.47
N ALA A 357 15.95 36.85 1.65
CA ALA A 357 16.59 36.34 2.85
C ALA A 357 16.58 34.81 2.92
N ASN A 358 15.74 34.14 2.12
CA ASN A 358 15.61 32.70 2.18
C ASN A 358 16.79 32.01 1.50
N THR A 359 17.19 30.90 2.11
CA THR A 359 18.27 30.03 1.65
C THR A 359 17.70 28.84 0.90
N ARG A 360 18.59 28.07 0.27
CA ARG A 360 18.20 26.79 -0.33
C ARG A 360 17.70 25.80 0.73
N ALA A 361 18.33 25.77 1.90
CA ALA A 361 17.89 24.95 3.02
C ALA A 361 16.43 25.21 3.41
N ASP A 362 16.00 26.47 3.43
CA ASP A 362 14.60 26.84 3.70
C ASP A 362 13.64 26.21 2.69
N LEU A 363 14.00 26.24 1.40
CA LEU A 363 13.20 25.63 0.34
C LEU A 363 13.12 24.11 0.49
N LEU A 364 14.25 23.45 0.78
CA LEU A 364 14.27 21.99 0.96
C LEU A 364 13.43 21.57 2.18
N ARG A 365 13.60 22.28 3.31
CA ARG A 365 12.80 22.03 4.51
C ARG A 365 11.33 22.31 4.28
N ALA A 366 10.98 23.35 3.53
CA ALA A 366 9.59 23.70 3.24
C ALA A 366 8.88 22.59 2.48
N VAL A 367 9.58 21.85 1.60
CA VAL A 367 9.01 20.68 0.92
C VAL A 367 8.62 19.59 1.91
N VAL A 368 9.52 19.26 2.84
CA VAL A 368 9.24 18.25 3.87
C VAL A 368 8.10 18.73 4.78
N GLU A 369 8.18 19.96 5.30
CA GLU A 369 7.11 20.55 6.13
C GLU A 369 5.76 20.56 5.40
N GLY A 370 5.73 20.90 4.11
CA GLY A 370 4.53 20.92 3.28
C GLY A 370 3.87 19.54 3.11
N ILE A 371 4.67 18.49 2.94
CA ILE A 371 4.19 17.11 2.91
C ILE A 371 3.51 16.76 4.24
N VAL A 372 4.16 17.09 5.37
CA VAL A 372 3.64 16.78 6.70
C VAL A 372 2.39 17.60 7.02
N LEU A 373 2.36 18.88 6.67
CA LEU A 373 1.20 19.77 6.87
C LEU A 373 -0.03 19.24 6.13
N ASN A 374 0.13 18.74 4.90
CA ASN A 374 -0.96 18.13 4.15
C ASN A 374 -1.47 16.83 4.79
N LEU A 375 -0.57 15.96 5.27
CA LEU A 375 -0.94 14.75 6.01
C LEU A 375 -1.59 15.09 7.37
N ASN A 376 -1.15 16.17 8.01
CA ASN A 376 -1.72 16.63 9.28
C ASN A 376 -3.19 17.08 9.14
N CYS A 377 -3.61 17.56 7.98
CA CYS A 377 -5.04 17.79 7.71
C CYS A 377 -5.85 16.49 7.85
N ILE A 378 -5.34 15.37 7.33
CA ILE A 378 -5.99 14.05 7.45
C ILE A 378 -5.99 13.59 8.91
N LEU A 379 -4.86 13.73 9.61
CA LEU A 379 -4.79 13.40 11.04
C LEU A 379 -5.74 14.26 11.88
N THR A 380 -5.91 15.53 11.53
CA THR A 380 -6.87 16.44 12.20
C THR A 380 -8.31 15.95 12.03
N ASP A 381 -8.67 15.42 10.85
CA ASP A 381 -9.98 14.82 10.64
C ASP A 381 -10.15 13.52 11.41
N ILE A 382 -9.14 12.65 11.44
CA ILE A 382 -9.13 11.42 12.28
C ILE A 382 -9.33 11.79 13.75
N ARG A 383 -8.66 12.84 14.23
CA ARG A 383 -8.74 13.33 15.62
C ARG A 383 -10.09 13.89 16.04
N LYS A 384 -11.03 14.06 15.11
CA LYS A 384 -12.43 14.36 15.45
C LYS A 384 -13.16 13.15 16.02
N GLU A 385 -12.66 11.93 15.77
CA GLU A 385 -13.29 10.68 16.21
C GLU A 385 -12.46 9.92 17.25
N ILE A 386 -11.13 10.04 17.24
CA ILE A 386 -10.22 9.33 18.17
C ILE A 386 -9.04 10.19 18.64
N ASP A 387 -8.55 9.93 19.85
CA ASP A 387 -7.31 10.56 20.34
C ASP A 387 -6.09 9.83 19.79
N VAL A 388 -5.27 10.53 18.99
CA VAL A 388 -4.03 9.98 18.41
C VAL A 388 -2.83 10.75 18.92
N ASN A 389 -2.00 10.08 19.74
CA ASN A 389 -0.80 10.66 20.35
C ASN A 389 0.50 9.95 19.92
N GLU A 390 0.39 8.80 19.27
CA GLU A 390 1.52 8.03 18.74
C GLU A 390 1.16 7.42 17.38
N LEU A 391 2.15 7.34 16.50
CA LEU A 391 2.02 6.86 15.14
C LEU A 391 3.24 6.03 14.79
N ILE A 392 3.01 4.77 14.40
CA ILE A 392 4.05 4.00 13.71
C ILE A 392 4.18 4.55 12.29
N MET A 393 5.41 4.84 11.87
CA MET A 393 5.69 5.37 10.54
C MET A 393 6.50 4.36 9.73
N ILE A 394 5.97 3.99 8.57
CA ILE A 394 6.58 3.08 7.61
C ILE A 394 6.89 3.79 6.29
N GLY A 395 7.62 3.13 5.39
CA GLY A 395 7.95 3.68 4.06
C GLY A 395 9.16 4.62 4.05
N GLY A 396 9.61 4.99 2.84
CA GLY A 396 10.89 5.68 2.62
C GLY A 396 11.06 6.99 3.39
N LEU A 397 9.99 7.76 3.62
CA LEU A 397 10.03 8.99 4.41
C LEU A 397 10.42 8.75 5.87
N ALA A 398 10.15 7.56 6.42
CA ALA A 398 10.51 7.20 7.78
C ALA A 398 12.02 6.97 7.97
N LYS A 399 12.82 6.90 6.89
CA LYS A 399 14.27 6.62 6.99
C LYS A 399 15.05 7.83 7.52
N GLY A 400 14.63 9.06 7.24
CA GLY A 400 15.33 10.28 7.67
C GLY A 400 14.94 10.77 9.07
N ASP A 401 15.93 10.95 9.95
CA ASP A 401 15.70 11.38 11.34
C ASP A 401 15.06 12.75 11.45
N VAL A 402 15.57 13.73 10.69
CA VAL A 402 14.98 15.09 10.64
C VAL A 402 13.56 15.07 10.07
N VAL A 403 13.30 14.20 9.09
CA VAL A 403 11.97 14.06 8.50
C VAL A 403 10.99 13.56 9.57
N ARG A 404 11.33 12.47 10.28
CA ARG A 404 10.51 11.97 11.39
C ARG A 404 10.31 13.00 12.51
N GLN A 405 11.32 13.80 12.82
CA GLN A 405 11.17 14.88 13.79
C GLN A 405 10.18 15.96 13.31
N ILE A 406 10.22 16.36 12.04
CA ILE A 406 9.24 17.28 11.46
C ILE A 406 7.83 16.68 11.52
N PHE A 407 7.68 15.38 11.24
CA PHE A 407 6.42 14.66 11.45
C PHE A 407 5.93 14.78 12.89
N ALA A 408 6.78 14.47 13.87
CA ALA A 408 6.44 14.54 15.29
C ALA A 408 6.00 15.96 15.70
N ASP A 409 6.78 16.97 15.31
CA ASP A 409 6.56 18.36 15.69
C ASP A 409 5.30 18.96 15.04
N VAL A 410 5.04 18.70 13.76
CA VAL A 410 3.84 19.22 13.08
C VAL A 410 2.59 18.52 13.58
N MET A 411 2.64 17.19 13.70
CA MET A 411 1.48 16.39 14.08
C MET A 411 1.22 16.35 15.58
N ASN A 412 2.16 16.83 16.40
CA ASN A 412 2.13 16.69 17.86
C ASN A 412 1.83 15.25 18.30
N ALA A 413 2.58 14.32 17.72
CA ALA A 413 2.44 12.90 18.00
C ALA A 413 3.83 12.26 18.02
N LYS A 414 4.00 11.26 18.88
CA LYS A 414 5.18 10.42 18.87
C LYS A 414 5.28 9.65 17.56
N ILE A 415 6.42 9.74 16.88
CA ILE A 415 6.68 8.96 15.66
C ILE A 415 7.58 7.79 16.00
N ILE A 416 7.09 6.58 15.76
CA ILE A 416 7.79 5.32 16.07
C ILE A 416 8.32 4.71 14.77
N LYS A 417 9.63 4.48 14.71
CA LYS A 417 10.30 3.74 13.63
C LYS A 417 10.59 2.31 14.12
N LEU A 418 10.07 1.33 13.40
CA LEU A 418 10.39 -0.08 13.62
C LEU A 418 11.68 -0.46 12.87
N LYS A 419 12.48 -1.33 13.47
CA LYS A 419 13.75 -1.82 12.90
C LYS A 419 13.55 -2.56 11.56
N HIS A 420 12.46 -3.32 11.49
CA HIS A 420 12.06 -4.10 10.31
C HIS A 420 10.86 -3.42 9.60
N MET A 421 10.93 -2.09 9.45
CA MET A 421 9.85 -1.29 8.86
C MET A 421 9.51 -1.67 7.41
N ASP A 422 10.48 -2.20 6.66
CA ASP A 422 10.27 -2.61 5.27
C ASP A 422 9.51 -3.97 5.19
N GLU A 423 9.46 -4.73 6.30
CA GLU A 423 8.76 -6.03 6.45
C GLU A 423 7.38 -5.93 7.12
N VAL A 424 6.85 -4.72 7.34
CA VAL A 424 5.60 -4.51 8.10
C VAL A 424 4.40 -5.26 7.50
N ALA A 425 4.21 -5.23 6.19
CA ALA A 425 3.15 -6.02 5.53
C ALA A 425 3.32 -7.52 5.83
N SER A 426 4.55 -8.04 5.67
CA SER A 426 4.89 -9.44 5.97
C SER A 426 4.70 -9.80 7.45
N MET A 427 4.86 -8.86 8.40
CA MET A 427 4.52 -9.08 9.81
C MET A 427 3.01 -9.30 9.99
N GLY A 428 2.17 -8.46 9.36
CA GLY A 428 0.72 -8.65 9.40
C GLY A 428 0.30 -9.99 8.80
N THR A 429 0.89 -10.34 7.66
CA THR A 429 0.69 -11.63 6.99
C THR A 429 1.13 -12.82 7.86
N ALA A 430 2.24 -12.71 8.59
CA ALA A 430 2.68 -13.74 9.52
C ALA A 430 1.75 -13.86 10.75
N VAL A 431 1.18 -12.75 11.22
CA VAL A 431 0.18 -12.75 12.30
C VAL A 431 -1.09 -13.47 11.85
N ILE A 432 -1.59 -13.21 10.65
CA ILE A 432 -2.74 -13.92 10.06
C ILE A 432 -2.48 -15.44 10.03
N GLY A 433 -1.30 -15.85 9.56
CA GLY A 433 -0.92 -17.28 9.54
C GLY A 433 -0.81 -17.88 10.95
N GLY A 434 -0.28 -17.12 11.90
CA GLY A 434 -0.24 -17.55 13.30
C GLY A 434 -1.62 -17.70 13.94
N ILE A 435 -2.59 -16.85 13.58
CA ILE A 435 -4.00 -16.99 14.01
C ILE A 435 -4.61 -18.25 13.40
N ALA A 436 -4.44 -18.45 12.08
CA ALA A 436 -4.94 -19.64 11.38
C ALA A 436 -4.41 -20.95 11.98
N MET A 437 -3.16 -20.94 12.45
CA MET A 437 -2.51 -22.07 13.10
C MET A 437 -2.83 -22.21 14.61
N GLY A 438 -3.66 -21.34 15.18
CA GLY A 438 -4.02 -21.33 16.60
C GLY A 438 -2.89 -20.92 17.55
N ILE A 439 -1.86 -20.25 17.02
CA ILE A 439 -0.68 -19.79 17.76
C ILE A 439 -0.95 -18.43 18.38
N PHE A 440 -1.72 -17.60 17.68
CA PHE A 440 -2.14 -16.27 18.11
C PHE A 440 -3.66 -16.22 18.25
N GLU A 441 -4.13 -15.52 19.27
CA GLU A 441 -5.57 -15.36 19.53
C GLU A 441 -6.22 -14.39 18.54
N ASN A 442 -5.51 -13.31 18.21
CA ASN A 442 -5.98 -12.24 17.33
C ASN A 442 -4.79 -11.37 16.86
N GLU A 443 -5.10 -10.36 16.06
CA GLU A 443 -4.16 -9.47 15.37
C GLU A 443 -3.21 -8.73 16.33
N ARG A 444 -3.60 -8.54 17.60
CA ARG A 444 -2.76 -7.86 18.62
C ARG A 444 -1.44 -8.57 18.86
N ALA A 445 -1.30 -9.83 18.43
CA ALA A 445 -0.05 -10.56 18.45
C ALA A 445 1.06 -9.85 17.64
N VAL A 446 0.73 -8.95 16.71
CA VAL A 446 1.72 -8.17 15.95
C VAL A 446 2.68 -7.38 16.85
N LYS A 447 2.27 -6.99 18.06
CA LYS A 447 3.15 -6.30 19.03
C LYS A 447 4.39 -7.13 19.40
N LYS A 448 4.36 -8.45 19.22
CA LYS A 448 5.52 -9.35 19.40
C LYS A 448 6.56 -9.23 18.27
N PHE A 449 6.13 -8.77 17.10
CA PHE A 449 6.96 -8.61 15.89
C PHE A 449 7.61 -7.22 15.83
N HIS A 450 7.08 -6.25 16.60
CA HIS A 450 7.58 -4.89 16.64
C HIS A 450 8.86 -4.78 17.47
N GLU A 451 9.98 -4.60 16.79
CA GLU A 451 11.24 -4.14 17.41
C GLU A 451 11.39 -2.65 17.12
N VAL A 452 11.23 -1.81 18.16
CA VAL A 452 11.37 -0.34 18.03
C VAL A 452 12.85 0.02 17.86
N GLU A 453 13.17 0.76 16.79
CA GLU A 453 14.53 1.23 16.49
C GLU A 453 14.74 2.67 16.96
N ALA A 454 13.75 3.54 16.71
CA ALA A 454 13.83 4.95 17.07
C ALA A 454 12.45 5.52 17.42
N ILE A 455 12.45 6.51 18.31
CA ILE A 455 11.26 7.27 18.70
C ILE A 455 11.61 8.75 18.59
N ASN A 456 10.79 9.49 17.85
CA ASN A 456 10.85 10.94 17.77
C ASN A 456 9.67 11.52 18.57
N GLU A 457 9.97 12.16 19.70
CA GLU A 457 8.97 12.85 20.53
C GLU A 457 8.70 14.26 19.94
N PRO A 458 7.45 14.75 19.99
CA PRO A 458 7.13 16.11 19.55
C PRO A 458 7.86 17.15 20.41
N ASN A 459 8.52 18.12 19.77
CA ASN A 459 9.08 19.27 20.46
C ASN A 459 7.97 20.34 20.68
N PRO A 460 7.61 20.67 21.93
CA PRO A 460 6.53 21.63 22.21
C PRO A 460 6.78 23.04 21.65
N GLU A 461 8.05 23.49 21.63
CA GLU A 461 8.41 24.81 21.10
C GLU A 461 8.27 24.86 19.56
N ALA A 462 8.67 23.79 18.89
CA ALA A 462 8.49 23.67 17.44
C ALA A 462 7.01 23.53 17.08
N HIS A 463 6.26 22.71 17.83
CA HIS A 463 4.82 22.53 17.62
C HIS A 463 4.06 23.85 17.75
N ALA A 464 4.36 24.67 18.76
CA ALA A 464 3.74 25.99 18.94
C ALA A 464 3.98 26.96 17.76
N ILE A 465 5.05 26.74 16.98
CA ILE A 465 5.28 27.46 15.72
C ILE A 465 4.38 26.89 14.62
N TYR A 466 4.36 25.56 14.45
CA TYR A 466 3.54 24.90 13.45
C TYR A 466 2.03 25.11 13.67
N GLU A 467 1.54 25.22 14.90
CA GLU A 467 0.15 25.57 15.20
C GLU A 467 -0.28 26.88 14.54
N LYS A 468 0.65 27.83 14.37
CA LYS A 468 0.39 29.10 13.67
C LYS A 468 0.47 28.95 12.15
N ILE A 469 1.24 27.99 11.65
CA ILE A 469 1.45 27.72 10.22
C ILE A 469 0.30 26.89 9.64
N ILE A 470 -0.22 25.89 10.37
CA ILE A 470 -1.30 25.00 9.93
C ILE A 470 -2.51 25.74 9.33
N PRO A 471 -3.12 26.75 9.98
CA PRO A 471 -4.25 27.47 9.38
C PRO A 471 -3.86 28.30 8.16
N LEU A 472 -2.61 28.76 8.08
CA LEU A 472 -2.10 29.48 6.90
C LEU A 472 -1.89 28.53 5.72
N PHE A 473 -1.44 27.30 5.98
CA PHE A 473 -1.30 26.26 4.96
C PHE A 473 -2.62 25.94 4.29
N ASP A 474 -3.67 25.77 5.09
CA ASP A 474 -5.01 25.52 4.58
C ASP A 474 -5.55 26.70 3.76
N LYS A 475 -5.38 27.92 4.28
CA LYS A 475 -5.74 29.14 3.55
C LYS A 475 -4.97 29.29 2.23
N ALA A 476 -3.68 28.97 2.22
CA ALA A 476 -2.84 29.07 1.02
C ALA A 476 -3.32 28.16 -0.11
N TYR A 477 -3.83 26.96 0.23
CA TYR A 477 -4.48 26.09 -0.74
C TYR A 477 -5.75 26.75 -1.30
N PHE A 478 -6.68 27.17 -0.43
CA PHE A 478 -7.98 27.70 -0.86
C PHE A 478 -7.87 28.99 -1.67
N CYS A 479 -6.88 29.85 -1.39
CA CYS A 479 -6.61 31.05 -2.18
C CYS A 479 -6.19 30.74 -3.64
N GLN A 480 -5.76 29.52 -3.95
CA GLN A 480 -5.29 29.13 -5.28
C GLN A 480 -6.28 28.22 -6.03
N VAL A 481 -7.41 27.84 -5.42
CA VAL A 481 -8.37 26.90 -6.03
C VAL A 481 -8.90 27.41 -7.38
N ASP A 482 -9.37 28.65 -7.43
CA ASP A 482 -9.85 29.26 -8.67
C ASP A 482 -8.73 29.37 -9.72
N LEU A 483 -7.51 29.66 -9.28
CA LEU A 483 -6.34 29.73 -10.16
C LEU A 483 -6.00 28.35 -10.74
N PHE A 484 -6.11 27.28 -9.97
CA PHE A 484 -5.89 25.92 -10.47
C PHE A 484 -6.89 25.54 -11.57
N GLU A 485 -8.14 25.99 -11.44
CA GLU A 485 -9.18 25.82 -12.46
C GLU A 485 -8.85 26.59 -13.74
N GLU A 486 -8.46 27.85 -13.62
CA GLU A 486 -8.03 28.66 -14.77
C GLU A 486 -6.81 28.05 -15.46
N MET A 487 -5.80 27.64 -14.69
CA MET A 487 -4.59 27.00 -15.21
C MET A 487 -4.88 25.67 -15.92
N ALA A 488 -5.82 24.87 -15.42
CA ALA A 488 -6.20 23.61 -16.06
C ALA A 488 -6.85 23.83 -17.44
N ASN A 489 -7.44 25.00 -17.68
CA ASN A 489 -8.05 25.37 -18.96
C ASN A 489 -7.08 26.07 -19.92
N LEU A 490 -5.88 26.44 -19.47
CA LEU A 490 -4.85 26.99 -20.34
C LEU A 490 -4.29 25.90 -21.25
N LYS A 491 -4.43 26.09 -22.56
CA LYS A 491 -3.71 25.31 -23.57
C LYS A 491 -2.35 25.95 -23.80
N LEU A 492 -1.34 25.53 -23.03
CA LEU A 492 0.06 25.92 -23.21
C LEU A 492 0.80 24.96 -24.15
#